data_AF-A0A7S3FN65-F1
#
_entry.id   AF-A0A7S3FN65-F1
#
_cell.length_a   1.000
_cell.length_b   1.000
_cell.length_c   1.000
_cell.angle_alpha   90.00
_cell.angle_beta   90.00
_cell.angle_gamma   90.00
#
_symmetry.space_group_name_H-M   'P 1'
#
loop_
_entity.id
_entity.type
_entity.pdbx_description
1 polymer ?
#
loop_
_entity_poly.entity_id
_entity_poly.type
_entity_poly.pdbx_seq_one_letter_code
_entity_poly.pdbx_strand_id
1 'polypeptide(L)'
;SAASASLTILRDGAVEAKQVTCSPVESDGTQHIVMWCGLVLQKAYRAVLERGFSPERGGVYISYYLFGSPAHKYKLVPKHWVVELNGCPVTDLACFLRLIAQLTHGANARVKTCDLNGKISAYTLKTDHNYWRSYEVYRTDDDWVLHVLPEPAAVEA
;
A
#
# COMPACT_ATOMS: atom_id res chain seq x y z
N SER A 1 -0.23 25.72 0.38
CA SER A 1 -1.52 25.80 -0.33
C SER A 1 -1.44 24.91 -1.56
N ALA A 2 -2.55 24.29 -1.99
CA ALA A 2 -2.55 23.58 -3.26
C ALA A 2 -2.47 24.61 -4.41
N ALA A 3 -1.57 24.40 -5.36
CA ALA A 3 -1.50 25.27 -6.54
C ALA A 3 -2.77 25.08 -7.39
N SER A 4 -3.21 26.12 -8.07
CA SER A 4 -4.37 26.05 -8.98
C SER A 4 -4.01 26.65 -10.34
N ALA A 5 -4.53 26.08 -11.42
CA ALA A 5 -4.31 26.56 -12.78
C ALA A 5 -5.64 26.74 -13.51
N SER A 6 -5.75 27.84 -14.26
CA SER A 6 -6.86 28.06 -15.18
C SER A 6 -6.54 27.38 -16.52
N LEU A 7 -7.38 26.43 -16.92
CA LEU A 7 -7.28 25.73 -18.20
C LEU A 7 -8.41 26.18 -19.12
N THR A 8 -8.08 26.44 -20.39
CA THR A 8 -9.06 26.62 -21.46
C THR A 8 -9.14 25.32 -22.25
N ILE A 9 -10.32 24.68 -22.27
CA ILE A 9 -10.55 23.39 -22.94
C ILE A 9 -11.61 23.53 -24.04
N LEU A 10 -11.48 22.76 -25.11
CA LEU A 10 -12.53 22.57 -26.11
C LEU A 10 -13.22 21.22 -25.83
N ARG A 11 -14.50 21.24 -25.50
CA ARG A 11 -15.30 20.04 -25.23
C ARG A 11 -16.67 20.18 -25.88
N ASP A 12 -17.13 19.13 -26.57
CA ASP A 12 -18.44 19.10 -27.24
C ASP A 12 -18.70 20.31 -28.16
N GLY A 13 -17.64 20.81 -28.81
CA GLY A 13 -17.69 21.96 -29.71
C GLY A 13 -17.70 23.34 -29.03
N ALA A 14 -17.67 23.41 -27.70
CA ALA A 14 -17.64 24.64 -26.93
C ALA A 14 -16.30 24.87 -26.21
N VAL A 15 -15.83 26.11 -26.20
CA VAL A 15 -14.64 26.52 -25.43
C VAL A 15 -15.06 26.86 -24.01
N GLU A 16 -14.46 26.21 -23.02
CA GLU A 16 -14.74 26.38 -21.60
C GLU A 16 -13.47 26.70 -20.82
N ALA A 17 -13.56 27.64 -19.86
CA ALA A 17 -12.53 27.84 -18.86
C ALA A 17 -12.84 26.99 -17.62
N LYS A 18 -11.87 26.21 -17.13
CA LYS A 18 -11.95 25.40 -15.91
C LYS A 18 -10.80 25.74 -14.98
N GLN A 19 -11.12 25.97 -13.71
CA GLN A 19 -10.12 25.98 -12.66
C GLN A 19 -9.84 24.56 -12.20
N VAL A 20 -8.57 24.18 -12.17
CA VAL A 20 -8.14 22.88 -11.67
C VAL A 20 -7.18 23.05 -10.50
N THR A 21 -7.35 22.19 -9.50
CA THR A 21 -6.38 22.06 -8.41
C THR A 21 -5.24 21.17 -8.88
N CYS A 22 -4.02 21.68 -8.77
CA CYS A 22 -2.81 20.94 -9.07
C CYS A 22 -2.38 20.14 -7.85
N SER A 23 -2.17 18.84 -8.06
CA SER A 23 -1.48 18.00 -7.08
C SER A 23 0.03 18.12 -7.30
N PRO A 24 0.85 18.16 -6.23
CA PRO A 24 2.29 18.05 -6.38
C PRO A 24 2.63 16.75 -7.10
N VAL A 25 3.49 16.85 -8.11
CA VAL A 25 4.02 15.69 -8.83
C VAL A 25 5.42 15.46 -8.29
N GLU A 26 5.53 14.55 -7.33
CA GLU A 26 6.83 14.12 -6.84
C GLU A 26 7.45 13.17 -7.88
N SER A 27 8.71 13.42 -8.23
CA SER A 27 9.51 12.57 -9.11
C SER A 27 10.29 11.51 -8.32
N ASP A 28 10.05 11.42 -7.02
CA ASP A 28 10.78 10.48 -6.18
C ASP A 28 10.32 9.06 -6.54
N GLY A 29 11.29 8.22 -6.92
CA GLY A 29 11.06 6.80 -7.05
C GLY A 29 10.63 6.21 -5.70
N THR A 30 10.51 4.88 -5.63
CA THR A 30 10.26 4.20 -4.35
C THR A 30 11.21 4.71 -3.26
N GLN A 31 10.66 5.18 -2.14
CA GLN A 31 11.41 5.66 -0.96
C GLN A 31 11.24 4.75 0.25
N HIS A 32 10.16 3.96 0.30
CA HIS A 32 9.82 3.11 1.44
C HIS A 32 9.10 1.86 0.95
N ILE A 33 9.64 0.70 1.29
CA ILE A 33 9.12 -0.62 0.99
C ILE A 33 8.91 -1.36 2.30
N VAL A 34 7.81 -2.08 2.41
CA VAL A 34 7.56 -3.02 3.50
C VAL A 34 7.44 -4.42 2.92
N MET A 35 8.19 -5.36 3.50
CA MET A 35 8.03 -6.78 3.26
C MET A 35 7.19 -7.37 4.41
N TRP A 36 6.07 -8.01 4.07
CA TRP A 36 5.22 -8.69 5.06
C TRP A 36 4.63 -9.98 4.48
N CYS A 37 4.94 -11.12 5.09
CA CYS A 37 4.41 -12.43 4.66
C CYS A 37 4.63 -12.73 3.16
N GLY A 38 5.70 -12.18 2.59
CA GLY A 38 6.07 -12.27 1.17
C GLY A 38 5.42 -11.24 0.25
N LEU A 39 4.60 -10.31 0.75
CA LEU A 39 4.16 -9.14 0.00
C LEU A 39 5.24 -8.06 -0.02
N VAL A 40 5.45 -7.46 -1.19
CA VAL A 40 6.22 -6.23 -1.37
C VAL A 40 5.25 -5.06 -1.48
N LEU A 41 5.24 -4.22 -0.44
CA LEU A 41 4.26 -3.16 -0.23
C LEU A 41 4.93 -1.79 -0.29
N GLN A 42 4.27 -0.81 -0.90
CA GLN A 42 4.76 0.58 -0.96
C GLN A 42 3.61 1.57 -1.21
N LYS A 43 3.91 2.88 -1.14
CA LYS A 43 3.03 3.92 -1.71
C LYS A 43 2.84 3.61 -3.21
N ALA A 44 1.62 3.78 -3.73
CA ALA A 44 1.39 3.61 -5.16
C ALA A 44 2.25 4.62 -5.94
N TYR A 45 3.10 4.11 -6.83
CA TYR A 45 3.97 4.95 -7.65
C TYR A 45 3.17 5.62 -8.76
N ARG A 46 3.71 6.74 -9.26
CA ARG A 46 3.05 7.64 -10.21
C ARG A 46 2.35 6.93 -11.37
N ALA A 47 3.03 6.00 -12.04
CA ALA A 47 2.47 5.29 -13.20
C ALA A 47 1.24 4.42 -12.86
N VAL A 48 1.07 3.97 -11.61
CA VAL A 48 -0.18 3.31 -11.17
C VAL A 48 -1.29 4.33 -10.99
N LEU A 49 -0.99 5.47 -10.34
CA LEU A 49 -1.96 6.53 -10.07
C LEU A 49 -2.47 7.20 -11.37
N GLU A 50 -1.60 7.35 -12.36
CA GLU A 50 -1.93 7.88 -13.69
C GLU A 50 -2.92 7.01 -14.48
N ARG A 51 -3.21 5.79 -14.01
CA ARG A 51 -4.30 4.96 -14.57
C ARG A 51 -5.70 5.47 -14.21
N GLY A 52 -5.80 6.49 -13.35
CA GLY A 52 -7.07 7.17 -13.07
C GLY A 52 -7.90 6.56 -11.94
N PHE A 53 -7.35 5.59 -11.18
CA PHE A 53 -8.01 5.04 -10.00
C PHE A 53 -7.04 4.86 -8.83
N SER A 54 -7.48 5.29 -7.65
CA SER A 54 -6.88 4.99 -6.35
C SER A 54 -7.98 4.98 -5.29
N PRO A 55 -7.88 4.15 -4.23
CA PRO A 55 -8.90 4.12 -3.18
C PRO A 55 -9.04 5.47 -2.46
N GLU A 56 -10.27 5.92 -2.24
CA GLU A 56 -10.57 7.25 -1.65
C GLU A 56 -9.98 7.45 -0.26
N ARG A 57 -9.95 6.39 0.56
CA ARG A 57 -9.44 6.42 1.94
C ARG A 57 -7.94 6.11 2.03
N GLY A 58 -7.25 6.05 0.90
CA GLY A 58 -5.87 5.59 0.83
C GLY A 58 -5.74 4.08 0.90
N GLY A 59 -4.50 3.62 1.12
CA GLY A 59 -4.15 2.22 1.09
C GLY A 59 -2.69 2.01 0.73
N VAL A 60 -2.20 0.80 0.99
CA VAL A 60 -0.82 0.42 0.65
C VAL A 60 -0.82 -0.49 -0.56
N TYR A 61 -0.06 -0.12 -1.60
CA TYR A 61 -0.07 -0.83 -2.87
C TYR A 61 0.82 -2.07 -2.81
N ILE A 62 0.28 -3.20 -3.31
CA ILE A 62 0.99 -4.45 -3.49
C ILE A 62 1.70 -4.43 -4.85
N SER A 63 3.01 -4.15 -4.83
CA SER A 63 3.84 -4.12 -6.03
C SER A 63 4.23 -5.52 -6.49
N TYR A 64 4.43 -6.45 -5.56
CA TYR A 64 4.82 -7.82 -5.88
C TYR A 64 4.46 -8.77 -4.73
N TYR A 65 4.52 -10.08 -5.01
CA TYR A 65 4.60 -11.11 -3.98
C TYR A 65 5.68 -12.11 -4.34
N LEU A 66 6.29 -12.74 -3.34
CA LEU A 66 7.27 -13.79 -3.54
C LEU A 66 6.59 -15.16 -3.66
N PHE A 67 6.96 -15.96 -4.66
CA PHE A 67 6.39 -17.29 -4.86
C PHE A 67 6.67 -18.20 -3.66
N GLY A 68 5.68 -19.05 -3.33
CA GLY A 68 5.75 -19.94 -2.17
C GLY A 68 5.49 -19.27 -0.81
N SER A 69 5.33 -17.93 -0.78
CA SER A 69 5.01 -17.20 0.44
C SER A 69 3.59 -17.46 0.96
N PRO A 70 3.30 -17.12 2.24
CA PRO A 70 1.94 -17.06 2.74
C PRO A 70 1.04 -16.19 1.84
N ALA A 71 1.50 -15.01 1.43
CA ALA A 71 0.73 -14.16 0.52
C ALA A 71 0.35 -14.87 -0.79
N HIS A 72 1.29 -15.59 -1.40
CA HIS A 72 1.03 -16.39 -2.60
C HIS A 72 0.02 -17.51 -2.32
N LYS A 73 0.21 -18.27 -1.22
CA LYS A 73 -0.69 -19.35 -0.79
C LYS A 73 -2.13 -18.86 -0.57
N TYR A 74 -2.28 -17.70 0.07
CA TYR A 74 -3.56 -17.08 0.40
C TYR A 74 -4.10 -16.16 -0.70
N LYS A 75 -3.46 -16.15 -1.88
CA LYS A 75 -3.90 -15.44 -3.10
C LYS A 75 -4.03 -13.92 -2.94
N LEU A 76 -3.17 -13.31 -2.11
CA LEU A 76 -2.96 -11.87 -2.16
C LEU A 76 -2.04 -11.57 -3.35
N VAL A 77 -2.56 -10.86 -4.35
CA VAL A 77 -1.89 -10.65 -5.64
C VAL A 77 -1.51 -9.18 -5.85
N PRO A 78 -0.53 -8.86 -6.72
CA PRO A 78 -0.13 -7.50 -7.01
C PRO A 78 -1.23 -6.75 -7.75
N LYS A 79 -1.03 -5.45 -7.97
CA LYS A 79 -2.01 -4.56 -8.63
C LYS A 79 -3.28 -4.36 -7.80
N HIS A 80 -3.13 -4.39 -6.48
CA HIS A 80 -4.17 -4.11 -5.51
C HIS A 80 -3.60 -3.24 -4.40
N TRP A 81 -4.48 -2.52 -3.71
CA TRP A 81 -4.17 -1.87 -2.44
C TRP A 81 -4.67 -2.72 -1.29
N VAL A 82 -3.91 -2.85 -0.23
CA VAL A 82 -4.43 -3.22 1.09
C VAL A 82 -5.12 -1.99 1.67
N VAL A 83 -6.42 -2.11 1.94
CA VAL A 83 -7.27 -1.00 2.42
C VAL A 83 -7.82 -1.25 3.83
N GLU A 84 -7.76 -2.48 4.31
CA GLU A 84 -8.17 -2.85 5.67
C GLU A 84 -7.38 -4.07 6.15
N LEU A 85 -7.03 -4.07 7.44
CA LEU A 85 -6.42 -5.21 8.12
C LEU A 85 -7.16 -5.44 9.45
N ASN A 86 -7.72 -6.63 9.65
CA ASN A 86 -8.48 -7.02 10.84
C ASN A 86 -9.62 -6.04 11.23
N GLY A 87 -10.29 -5.44 10.24
CA GLY A 87 -11.34 -4.45 10.49
C GLY A 87 -10.83 -3.02 10.68
N CYS A 88 -9.52 -2.82 10.80
CA CYS A 88 -8.90 -1.51 10.89
C CYS A 88 -8.57 -0.96 9.48
N PRO A 89 -9.00 0.26 9.13
CA PRO A 89 -8.63 0.89 7.86
C PRO A 89 -7.11 1.06 7.72
N VAL A 90 -6.61 0.83 6.51
CA VAL A 90 -5.20 1.05 6.15
C VAL A 90 -5.14 2.25 5.21
N THR A 91 -4.60 3.36 5.68
CA THR A 91 -4.51 4.63 4.92
C THR A 91 -3.18 4.80 4.21
N ASP A 92 -2.10 4.30 4.81
CA ASP A 92 -0.71 4.49 4.39
C ASP A 92 0.20 3.41 5.02
N LEU A 93 1.50 3.45 4.67
CA LEU A 93 2.50 2.50 5.17
C LEU A 93 2.68 2.59 6.69
N ALA A 94 2.65 3.78 7.29
CA ALA A 94 2.82 3.94 8.73
C ALA A 94 1.65 3.30 9.51
N CYS A 95 0.43 3.48 9.02
CA CYS A 95 -0.75 2.82 9.54
C CYS A 95 -0.63 1.30 9.41
N PHE A 96 -0.23 0.81 8.24
CA PHE A 96 -0.03 -0.61 8.00
C PHE A 96 1.02 -1.23 8.94
N LEU A 97 2.18 -0.59 9.10
CA LEU A 97 3.26 -1.01 9.99
C LEU A 97 2.79 -1.18 11.44
N ARG A 98 2.03 -0.21 11.97
CA ARG A 98 1.45 -0.29 13.33
C ARG A 98 0.51 -1.47 13.50
N LEU A 99 -0.27 -1.80 12.46
CA LEU A 99 -1.24 -2.90 12.52
C LEU A 99 -0.54 -4.27 12.44
N ILE A 100 0.45 -4.43 11.55
CA ILE A 100 1.18 -5.70 11.44
C ILE A 100 2.12 -5.95 12.64
N ALA A 101 2.59 -4.90 13.31
CA ALA A 101 3.42 -5.02 14.52
C ALA A 101 2.67 -5.68 15.70
N GLN A 102 1.34 -5.80 15.64
CA GLN A 102 0.51 -6.46 16.66
C GLN A 102 0.24 -7.94 16.33
N LEU A 103 0.59 -8.40 15.12
CA LEU A 103 0.30 -9.76 14.69
C LEU A 103 1.46 -10.67 15.10
N THR A 104 1.20 -11.62 15.99
CA THR A 104 2.18 -12.64 16.39
C THR A 104 2.38 -13.70 15.30
N HIS A 105 3.43 -14.51 15.42
CA HIS A 105 3.61 -15.67 14.54
C HIS A 105 2.38 -16.59 14.57
N GLY A 106 1.92 -17.04 13.40
CA GLY A 106 0.78 -17.94 13.27
C GLY A 106 -0.59 -17.28 13.44
N ALA A 107 -0.66 -15.97 13.69
CA ALA A 107 -1.90 -15.22 13.75
C ALA A 107 -2.64 -15.24 12.40
N ASN A 108 -3.97 -15.26 12.46
CA ASN A 108 -4.81 -15.06 11.28
C ASN A 108 -5.09 -13.57 11.10
N ALA A 109 -4.82 -13.05 9.92
CA ALA A 109 -5.11 -11.69 9.51
C ALA A 109 -6.17 -11.69 8.41
N ARG A 110 -7.26 -10.94 8.62
CA ARG A 110 -8.24 -10.64 7.58
C ARG A 110 -7.80 -9.40 6.84
N VAL A 111 -7.49 -9.55 5.55
CA VAL A 111 -7.01 -8.47 4.69
C VAL A 111 -8.09 -8.12 3.69
N LYS A 112 -8.53 -6.87 3.61
CA LYS A 112 -9.30 -6.40 2.45
C LYS A 112 -8.39 -5.68 1.49
N THR A 113 -8.57 -6.01 0.21
CA THR A 113 -7.88 -5.33 -0.88
C THR A 113 -8.85 -4.65 -1.81
N CYS A 114 -8.35 -3.65 -2.53
CA CYS A 114 -9.04 -2.95 -3.61
C CYS A 114 -8.23 -3.12 -4.88
N ASP A 115 -8.85 -3.52 -6.00
CA ASP A 115 -8.15 -3.64 -7.28
C ASP A 115 -8.11 -2.30 -8.06
N LEU A 116 -7.46 -2.30 -9.22
CA LEU A 116 -7.36 -1.12 -10.12
C LEU A 116 -8.71 -0.59 -10.63
N ASN A 117 -9.80 -1.33 -10.47
CA ASN A 117 -11.14 -0.95 -10.91
C ASN A 117 -12.08 -0.65 -9.73
N GLY A 118 -11.55 -0.60 -8.51
CA GLY A 118 -12.33 -0.34 -7.29
C GLY A 118 -13.03 -1.55 -6.68
N LYS A 119 -12.81 -2.77 -7.21
CA LYS A 119 -13.43 -3.96 -6.63
C LYS A 119 -12.77 -4.30 -5.29
N ILE A 120 -13.61 -4.44 -4.26
CA ILE A 120 -13.17 -4.89 -2.93
C ILE A 120 -13.24 -6.41 -2.81
N SER A 121 -12.16 -7.01 -2.30
CA SER A 121 -12.06 -8.44 -2.02
C SER A 121 -11.51 -8.65 -0.60
N ALA A 122 -11.94 -9.70 0.08
CA ALA A 122 -11.47 -10.05 1.43
C ALA A 122 -10.73 -11.40 1.41
N TYR A 123 -9.61 -11.46 2.12
CA TYR A 123 -8.73 -12.61 2.21
C TYR A 123 -8.41 -12.91 3.66
N THR A 124 -8.06 -14.17 3.94
CA THR A 124 -7.42 -14.56 5.20
C THR A 124 -5.97 -14.88 4.90
N LEU A 125 -5.05 -14.38 5.71
CA LEU A 125 -3.62 -14.69 5.66
C LEU A 125 -3.17 -15.19 7.02
N LYS A 126 -2.35 -16.23 7.07
CA LYS A 126 -1.68 -16.67 8.30
C LYS A 126 -0.24 -16.16 8.33
N THR A 127 0.16 -15.47 9.39
CA THR A 127 1.51 -14.91 9.53
C THR A 127 2.54 -16.02 9.76
N ASP A 128 3.76 -15.81 9.24
CA ASP A 128 4.88 -16.74 9.40
C ASP A 128 6.18 -15.97 9.59
N HIS A 129 6.58 -15.72 10.85
CA HIS A 129 7.79 -14.98 11.15
C HIS A 129 9.07 -15.82 11.10
N ASN A 130 8.94 -17.16 11.10
CA ASN A 130 10.09 -18.06 11.04
C ASN A 130 10.76 -18.00 9.66
N TYR A 131 9.94 -17.94 8.60
CA TYR A 131 10.44 -17.92 7.23
C TYR A 131 10.16 -16.59 6.51
N TRP A 132 9.15 -15.84 6.94
CA TRP A 132 8.69 -14.61 6.28
C TRP A 132 8.64 -13.42 7.25
N ARG A 133 9.76 -13.19 7.94
CA ARG A 133 9.91 -12.09 8.88
C ARG A 133 9.69 -10.74 8.18
N SER A 134 8.97 -9.86 8.87
CA SER A 134 8.64 -8.54 8.35
C SER A 134 9.82 -7.58 8.51
N TYR A 135 10.06 -6.77 7.50
CA TYR A 135 11.05 -5.71 7.54
C TYR A 135 10.63 -4.57 6.62
N GLU A 136 11.19 -3.40 6.87
CA GLU A 136 11.06 -2.26 5.98
C GLU A 136 12.41 -1.85 5.43
N VAL A 137 12.39 -1.29 4.23
CA VAL A 137 13.55 -0.69 3.58
C VAL A 137 13.14 0.72 3.20
N TYR A 138 13.79 1.73 3.77
CA TYR A 138 13.49 3.12 3.50
C TYR A 138 14.74 3.93 3.22
N ARG A 139 14.56 5.01 2.46
CA ARG A 139 15.61 5.93 2.10
C ARG A 139 15.73 7.05 3.14
N THR A 140 16.94 7.27 3.62
CA THR A 140 17.36 8.48 4.33
C THR A 140 17.99 9.45 3.32
N ASP A 141 18.52 10.58 3.77
CA ASP A 141 19.08 11.60 2.86
C ASP A 141 20.12 11.01 1.89
N ASP A 142 20.99 10.12 2.38
CA ASP A 142 22.10 9.56 1.59
C ASP A 142 22.05 8.03 1.42
N ASP A 143 21.29 7.30 2.25
CA ASP A 143 21.40 5.84 2.35
C ASP A 143 20.06 5.11 2.27
N TRP A 144 20.15 3.80 2.06
CA TRP A 144 19.04 2.87 2.25
C TRP A 144 19.22 2.11 3.54
N VAL A 145 18.23 2.21 4.42
CA VAL A 145 18.21 1.54 5.71
C VAL A 145 17.25 0.36 5.65
N LEU A 146 17.75 -0.82 5.99
CA LEU A 146 16.92 -1.99 6.27
C LEU A 146 16.67 -2.06 7.77
N HIS A 147 15.39 -2.09 8.16
CA HIS A 147 14.96 -2.22 9.53
C HIS A 147 14.06 -3.45 9.67
N VAL A 148 14.51 -4.44 10.44
CA VAL A 148 13.72 -5.64 10.74
C VAL A 148 12.69 -5.29 11.81
N LEU A 149 11.42 -5.59 11.55
CA LEU A 149 10.38 -5.29 12.52
C LEU A 149 10.50 -6.25 13.73
N PRO A 150 10.34 -5.72 14.96
CA PRO A 150 10.31 -6.56 16.14
C PRO A 150 9.10 -7.50 16.07
N GLU A 151 9.27 -8.71 16.60
CA GLU A 151 8.16 -9.62 16.76
C GLU A 151 7.38 -9.20 18.01
N PRO A 152 6.04 -9.05 17.94
CA PRO A 152 5.24 -8.82 19.14
C PRO A 152 5.42 -10.02 20.09
N ALA A 153 5.64 -9.71 21.37
CA ALA A 153 5.71 -10.74 22.39
C ALA A 153 4.47 -11.63 22.32
N ALA A 154 4.66 -12.95 22.42
CA ALA A 154 3.54 -13.86 22.57
C ALA A 154 2.76 -13.44 23.82
N VAL A 155 1.47 -13.17 23.67
CA VAL A 155 0.60 -13.00 24.83
C VAL A 155 0.52 -14.37 25.49
N GLU A 156 1.11 -14.52 26.67
CA GLU A 156 0.92 -15.71 27.50
C GLU A 156 -0.59 -15.88 27.74
N ALA A 157 -1.10 -17.06 27.38
CA ALA A 157 -2.52 -17.41 27.47
C ALA A 157 -2.93 -17.74 28.91
#